data_AF-A0A925Z8E0-F1
#
_entry.id   AF-A0A925Z8E0-F1
#
_cell.length_a   1.000
_cell.length_b   1.000
_cell.length_c   1.000
_cell.angle_alpha   90.00
_cell.angle_beta   90.00
_cell.angle_gamma   90.00
#
_symmetry.space_group_name_H-M   'P 1'
#
loop_
_entity.id
_entity.type
_entity.pdbx_description
1 polymer ?
#
loop_
_entity_poly.entity_id
_entity_poly.type
_entity_poly.pdbx_seq_one_letter_code
_entity_poly.pdbx_strand_id
1 'polypeptide(L)'
;MTTIARLPLENDAGEPDRWAAVAARITGWAAEHSVVLRDAVVLVPFAQLLPEARRAFARTGGWMPRIETTKTLAASLGPTPLAQAGQVSFDPTLDALNAAALLRSQTWGAA
;
A
#
# COMPACT_ATOMS: atom_id res chain seq x y z
N MET A 1 14.82 -6.63 -13.11
CA MET A 1 14.98 -7.00 -11.70
C MET A 1 14.44 -5.84 -10.87
N THR A 2 13.50 -6.08 -9.95
CA THR A 2 12.93 -5.03 -9.11
C THR A 2 13.69 -5.01 -7.78
N THR A 3 14.41 -3.92 -7.51
CA THR A 3 15.12 -3.73 -6.24
C THR A 3 14.16 -3.15 -5.21
N ILE A 4 13.98 -3.83 -4.09
CA ILE A 4 13.22 -3.31 -2.94
C ILE A 4 14.22 -2.71 -1.96
N ALA A 5 14.25 -1.39 -1.85
CA ALA A 5 15.01 -0.68 -0.83
C ALA A 5 14.14 -0.48 0.42
N ARG A 6 14.74 -0.66 1.60
CA ARG A 6 14.09 -0.37 2.89
C ARG A 6 14.77 0.83 3.52
N LEU A 7 14.01 1.91 3.67
CA LEU A 7 14.45 3.11 4.37
C LEU A 7 13.72 3.18 5.72
N PRO A 8 14.40 2.96 6.86
CA PRO A 8 13.78 3.19 8.15
C PRO A 8 13.53 4.69 8.31
N LEU A 9 12.27 5.05 8.58
CA LEU A 9 11.86 6.39 8.95
C LEU A 9 11.83 6.42 10.48
N GLU A 10 12.80 7.09 11.10
CA GLU A 10 12.80 7.30 12.55
C GLU A 10 11.63 8.21 12.91
N ASN A 11 10.94 7.86 13.99
CA ASN A 11 9.71 8.50 14.40
C ASN A 11 10.00 9.52 15.49
N ASP A 12 10.40 10.74 15.12
CA ASP A 12 10.39 11.84 16.07
C ASP A 12 8.95 12.29 16.29
N ALA A 13 8.44 11.99 17.48
CA ALA A 13 7.03 12.12 17.84
C ALA A 13 6.51 13.56 17.77
N GLY A 14 7.40 14.57 17.78
CA GLY A 14 7.09 15.98 18.00
C GLY A 14 7.09 16.91 16.79
N GLU A 15 7.37 16.43 15.57
CA GLU A 15 7.53 17.33 14.42
C GLU A 15 6.17 17.66 13.75
N PRO A 16 5.80 18.96 13.63
CA PRO A 16 4.47 19.36 13.17
C PRO A 16 4.17 19.05 11.70
N ASP A 17 5.19 18.83 10.86
CA ASP A 17 5.02 18.43 9.45
C ASP A 17 5.80 17.14 9.13
N ARG A 18 5.45 16.06 9.83
CA ARG A 18 6.06 14.73 9.67
C ARG A 18 6.12 14.27 8.21
N TRP A 19 5.09 14.57 7.42
CA TRP A 19 5.08 14.16 6.02
C TRP A 19 6.09 14.92 5.16
N ALA A 20 6.36 16.20 5.45
CA ALA A 20 7.44 16.93 4.80
C ALA A 20 8.81 16.29 5.10
N ALA A 21 9.07 15.91 6.35
CA ALA A 21 10.31 15.22 6.72
C ALA A 21 10.48 13.87 6.00
N VAL A 22 9.39 13.08 5.91
CA VAL A 22 9.38 11.82 5.15
C VAL A 22 9.68 12.05 3.67
N ALA A 23 9.01 13.02 3.03
CA ALA A 23 9.21 13.32 1.61
C ALA A 23 10.65 13.81 1.33
N ALA A 24 11.21 14.66 2.20
CA ALA A 24 12.59 15.12 2.11
C ALA A 24 13.59 13.95 2.24
N ARG A 25 13.41 13.07 3.22
CA ARG A 25 14.29 11.92 3.46
C ARG A 25 14.25 10.92 2.31
N ILE A 26 13.08 10.62 1.74
CA ILE A 26 12.96 9.76 0.56
C ILE A 26 13.61 10.41 -0.66
N THR A 27 13.40 11.72 -0.87
CA THR A 27 13.97 12.43 -2.02
C THR A 27 15.49 12.53 -1.94
N GLY A 28 16.04 12.81 -0.75
CA GLY A 28 17.49 12.80 -0.50
C GLY A 28 18.10 11.42 -0.74
N TRP A 29 17.50 10.38 -0.15
CA TRP A 29 17.95 9.00 -0.38
C TRP A 29 17.91 8.62 -1.87
N ALA A 30 16.86 8.99 -2.59
CA ALA A 30 16.73 8.71 -4.02
C ALA A 30 17.82 9.42 -4.84
N ALA A 31 18.14 10.67 -4.51
CA ALA A 31 19.22 11.41 -5.16
C ALA A 31 20.59 10.77 -4.89
N GLU A 32 20.87 10.39 -3.64
CA GLU A 32 22.13 9.72 -3.25
C GLU A 32 22.33 8.38 -3.98
N HIS A 33 21.23 7.65 -4.23
CA HIS A 33 21.27 6.32 -4.85
C HIS A 33 20.93 6.34 -6.35
N SER A 34 20.86 7.52 -6.97
CA SER A 34 20.50 7.71 -8.39
C SER A 34 19.18 7.05 -8.80
N VAL A 35 18.21 7.02 -7.90
CA VAL A 35 16.86 6.51 -8.14
C VAL A 35 15.99 7.63 -8.71
N VAL A 36 15.46 7.42 -9.92
CA VAL A 36 14.54 8.37 -10.55
C VAL A 36 13.16 8.25 -9.91
N LEU A 37 12.73 9.29 -9.17
CA LEU A 37 11.44 9.27 -8.47
C LEU A 37 10.23 8.99 -9.38
N ARG A 38 10.26 9.45 -10.63
CA ARG A 38 9.20 9.18 -11.63
C ARG A 38 8.92 7.68 -11.79
N ASP A 39 9.96 6.85 -11.69
CA ASP A 39 9.90 5.42 -11.92
C ASP A 39 9.83 4.63 -10.59
N ALA A 40 9.75 5.34 -9.47
CA ALA A 40 9.65 4.76 -8.13
C ALA A 40 8.20 4.65 -7.64
N VAL A 41 7.94 3.65 -6.80
CA VAL A 41 6.68 3.46 -6.09
C VAL A 41 6.93 3.59 -4.59
N VAL A 42 6.20 4.49 -3.93
CA VAL A 42 6.17 4.63 -2.47
C VAL A 42 4.90 3.97 -1.94
N LEU A 43 5.07 2.96 -1.10
CA LEU A 43 3.96 2.23 -0.48
C LEU A 43 3.60 2.84 0.88
N VAL A 44 2.31 3.12 1.07
CA VAL A 44 1.73 3.50 2.36
C VAL A 44 0.80 2.40 2.88
N PRO A 45 0.73 2.17 4.20
CA PRO A 45 -0.03 1.04 4.76
C PRO A 45 -1.56 1.22 4.64
N PHE A 46 -2.04 2.46 4.66
CA PHE A 46 -3.47 2.78 4.69
C PHE A 46 -3.83 3.82 3.63
N ALA A 47 -5.00 3.66 3.00
CA ALA A 47 -5.46 4.56 1.95
C ALA A 47 -5.66 6.00 2.44
N GLN A 48 -5.98 6.18 3.72
CA GLN A 48 -6.13 7.46 4.41
C GLN A 48 -4.83 8.29 4.39
N LEU A 49 -3.67 7.65 4.19
CA LEU A 49 -2.37 8.30 4.13
C LEU A 49 -2.02 8.82 2.72
N LEU A 50 -2.73 8.37 1.68
CA LEU A 50 -2.44 8.77 0.30
C LEU A 50 -2.52 10.29 0.08
N PRO A 51 -3.54 11.03 0.57
CA PRO A 51 -3.62 12.47 0.36
C PRO A 51 -2.48 13.22 1.04
N GLU A 52 -2.12 12.83 2.27
CA GLU A 52 -1.08 13.50 3.05
C GLU A 52 0.30 13.29 2.43
N ALA A 53 0.61 12.06 2.04
CA ALA A 53 1.85 11.74 1.33
C ALA A 53 1.97 12.53 0.02
N ARG A 54 0.91 12.55 -0.80
CA ARG A 54 0.90 13.26 -2.09
C ARG A 54 1.11 14.77 -1.90
N ARG A 55 0.45 15.38 -0.93
CA ARG A 55 0.64 16.81 -0.61
C ARG A 55 2.08 17.10 -0.20
N ALA A 56 2.69 16.24 0.60
CA ALA A 56 4.08 16.45 1.01
C ALA A 56 5.06 16.36 -0.16
N PHE A 57 4.97 15.32 -1.00
CA PHE A 57 5.82 15.22 -2.19
C PHE A 57 5.57 16.36 -3.20
N ALA A 58 4.31 16.80 -3.34
CA ALA A 58 4.00 17.95 -4.20
C ALA A 58 4.69 19.23 -3.71
N ARG A 59 4.80 19.44 -2.39
CA ARG A 59 5.52 20.59 -1.81
C ARG A 59 7.03 20.52 -2.02
N THR A 60 7.62 19.32 -2.10
CA THR A 60 9.05 19.13 -2.39
C THR A 60 9.41 19.54 -3.82
N GLY A 61 8.44 19.50 -4.75
CA GLY A 61 8.65 19.83 -6.16
C GLY A 61 9.37 18.72 -6.94
N GLY A 62 9.52 18.91 -8.25
CA GLY A 62 10.12 17.92 -9.15
C GLY A 62 9.20 16.75 -9.50
N TRP A 63 9.79 15.60 -9.83
CA TRP A 63 9.03 14.39 -10.16
C TRP A 63 8.48 13.72 -8.90
N MET A 64 7.15 13.60 -8.82
CA MET A 64 6.49 12.85 -7.75
C MET A 64 6.52 11.34 -8.06
N PRO A 65 6.85 10.48 -7.08
CA PRO A 65 6.72 9.03 -7.25
C PRO A 65 5.26 8.60 -7.31
N ARG A 66 5.01 7.37 -7.77
CA ARG A 66 3.70 6.75 -7.61
C ARG A 66 3.47 6.41 -6.14
N ILE A 67 2.53 7.08 -5.50
CA ILE A 67 2.19 6.83 -4.10
C ILE A 67 0.94 5.97 -4.03
N GLU A 68 1.10 4.77 -3.49
CA GLU A 68 0.16 3.66 -3.58
C GLU A 68 -0.01 2.93 -2.25
N THR A 69 -1.11 2.20 -2.10
CA THR A 69 -1.21 1.13 -1.10
C THR A 69 -0.78 -0.18 -1.75
N THR A 70 -0.52 -1.21 -0.95
CA THR A 70 -0.29 -2.57 -1.50
C THR A 70 -1.46 -3.04 -2.37
N LYS A 71 -2.70 -2.71 -1.97
CA LYS A 71 -3.92 -3.03 -2.72
C LYS A 71 -3.98 -2.32 -4.07
N THR A 72 -3.73 -1.02 -4.12
CA THR A 72 -3.76 -0.28 -5.39
C THR A 72 -2.61 -0.67 -6.30
N LEU A 73 -1.42 -0.94 -5.72
CA LEU A 73 -0.26 -1.41 -6.49
C LEU A 73 -0.59 -2.74 -7.15
N ALA A 74 -1.13 -3.69 -6.39
CA ALA A 74 -1.57 -4.99 -6.92
C ALA A 74 -2.58 -4.82 -8.06
N ALA A 75 -3.58 -3.96 -7.90
CA ALA A 75 -4.56 -3.66 -8.95
C ALA A 75 -3.93 -3.04 -10.21
N SER A 76 -2.83 -2.29 -10.07
CA SER A 76 -2.12 -1.70 -11.21
C SER A 76 -1.24 -2.69 -11.98
N LEU A 77 -0.88 -3.82 -11.36
CA LEU A 77 -0.03 -4.86 -11.98
C LEU A 77 -0.83 -5.80 -12.88
N GLY A 78 -2.16 -5.75 -12.82
CA GLY A 78 -3.04 -6.57 -13.64
C GLY A 78 -4.34 -6.90 -12.94
N PRO A 79 -5.24 -7.63 -13.62
CA PRO A 79 -6.49 -8.07 -13.02
C PRO A 79 -6.23 -8.98 -11.82
N THR A 80 -6.92 -8.70 -10.71
CA THR A 80 -6.90 -9.59 -9.55
C THR A 80 -7.44 -10.97 -9.97
N PRO A 81 -6.70 -12.06 -9.74
CA PRO A 81 -7.23 -13.39 -9.98
C PRO A 81 -8.52 -13.60 -9.20
N LEU A 82 -9.55 -14.16 -9.86
CA LEU A 82 -10.78 -14.50 -9.19
C LEU A 82 -10.48 -15.57 -8.12
N ALA A 83 -10.94 -15.32 -6.89
CA ALA A 83 -10.85 -16.31 -5.83
C ALA A 83 -11.65 -17.54 -6.22
N GLN A 84 -11.06 -18.73 -6.05
CA GLN A 84 -11.77 -19.99 -6.25
C GLN A 84 -12.78 -20.21 -5.12
N ALA A 85 -13.78 -21.06 -5.36
CA ALA A 85 -14.75 -21.43 -4.33
C ALA A 85 -14.02 -21.96 -3.08
N GLY A 86 -14.35 -21.41 -1.91
CA GLY A 86 -13.72 -21.76 -0.64
C GLY A 86 -12.36 -21.10 -0.37
N GLN A 87 -11.81 -20.29 -1.29
CA GLN A 87 -10.65 -19.45 -1.00
C GLN A 87 -11.04 -18.12 -0.36
N VAL A 88 -10.14 -17.60 0.50
CA VAL A 88 -10.22 -16.25 1.04
C VAL A 88 -9.87 -15.26 -0.06
N SER A 89 -10.81 -14.38 -0.37
CA SER A 89 -10.70 -13.34 -1.40
C SER A 89 -10.25 -11.99 -0.85
N PHE A 90 -10.28 -11.82 0.48
CA PHE A 90 -10.12 -10.53 1.17
C PHE A 90 -11.16 -9.48 0.75
N ASP A 91 -12.26 -9.93 0.15
CA ASP A 91 -13.48 -9.17 -0.02
C ASP A 91 -14.44 -9.58 1.10
N PRO A 92 -14.84 -8.67 2.00
CA PRO A 92 -15.66 -9.02 3.15
C PRO A 92 -17.00 -9.68 2.78
N THR A 93 -17.59 -9.32 1.65
CA THR A 93 -18.88 -9.86 1.22
C THR A 93 -18.72 -11.27 0.66
N LEU A 94 -17.73 -11.49 -0.22
CA LEU A 94 -17.45 -12.83 -0.74
C LEU A 94 -16.96 -13.78 0.35
N ASP A 95 -16.11 -13.29 1.25
CA ASP A 95 -15.57 -14.10 2.35
C ASP A 95 -16.65 -14.50 3.35
N ALA A 96 -17.61 -13.60 3.65
CA ALA A 96 -18.76 -13.94 4.49
C ALA A 96 -19.66 -15.01 3.83
N LEU A 97 -19.90 -14.92 2.53
CA LEU A 97 -20.67 -15.91 1.78
C LEU A 97 -19.97 -17.27 1.73
N ASN A 98 -18.65 -17.28 1.48
CA ASN A 98 -17.82 -18.49 1.49
C ASN A 98 -17.82 -19.14 2.88
N ALA A 99 -17.67 -18.34 3.94
CA ALA A 99 -17.73 -18.84 5.32
C ALA A 99 -19.10 -19.43 5.64
N ALA A 100 -20.19 -18.77 5.25
CA ALA A 100 -21.54 -19.29 5.46
C ALA A 100 -21.80 -20.59 4.68
N ALA A 101 -21.31 -20.69 3.44
CA ALA A 101 -21.41 -21.92 2.64
C ALA A 101 -20.59 -23.06 3.26
N LEU A 102 -19.39 -22.77 3.77
CA LEU A 102 -18.56 -23.73 4.49
C LEU A 102 -19.24 -24.23 5.76
N LEU A 103 -19.79 -23.34 6.58
CA LEU A 103 -20.49 -23.72 7.81
C LEU A 103 -21.69 -24.64 7.51
N ARG A 104 -22.49 -24.31 6.49
CA ARG A 104 -23.62 -25.17 6.06
C ARG A 104 -23.19 -26.55 5.54
N SER A 105 -21.96 -26.70 5.03
CA SER A 105 -21.45 -28.00 4.60
C SER A 105 -20.94 -28.88 5.76
N GLN A 106 -20.76 -28.30 6.95
CA GLN A 106 -20.40 -29.04 8.15
C GLN A 106 -21.65 -29.53 8.89
N THR A 107 -21.63 -30.78 9.34
CA THR A 107 -22.74 -31.40 10.09
C THR A 107 -23.11 -30.66 11.37
N TRP A 108 -22.17 -29.94 11.97
CA TRP A 108 -22.35 -29.15 13.19
C TRP A 108 -22.58 -27.66 12.94
N GLY A 109 -22.52 -27.20 11.67
CA GLY A 109 -22.68 -25.79 11.30
C GLY A 109 -24.06 -25.43 10.73
N ALA A 110 -25.00 -26.39 10.70
CA ALA A 110 -26.35 -26.21 10.15
C ALA A 110 -27.42 -25.81 11.20
N ALA A 111 -27.01 -25.35 12.39
CA ALA A 111 -27.90 -24.95 13.49
C ALA A 111 -28.53 -23.57 13.27
#